data_AF-A0AAE6CGJ5-F1
#
_entry.id   AF-A0AAE6CGJ5-F1
#
_cell.length_a   1.000
_cell.length_b   1.000
_cell.length_c   1.000
_cell.angle_alpha   90.00
_cell.angle_beta   90.00
_cell.angle_gamma   90.00
#
_symmetry.space_group_name_H-M   'P 1'
#
loop_
_entity.id
_entity.type
_entity.pdbx_description
1 polymer ?
#
loop_
_entity_poly.entity_id
_entity_poly.type
_entity_poly.pdbx_seq_one_letter_code
_entity_poly.pdbx_strand_id
1 'polypeptide(L)'
;MLKRVLSYIGLAALLATSVCSQAWAAPSVVDVSTLQCEVKDGAPRCDDKIQFDMRYEQELREGRCRYRSLEGLPVGDRWFDRCVDGFIGAYAQVCLVGQMGRLGCGAINHSGEIVIPLVYDHIEITPHSAIVAVNYNGKWGFFNLDEDRLLLAPQFSRITSFSEGLAYVETESEDITEPGWIINEQGLRVASVPRKIQVAGRFSDGLAPARSDTLWGYINNKGEWAISPQFYYAGEFSSGYATVLAIDKPQQWAIIDVSGAGALFFEGGQHRVGEVVGAAVAVTFGCESEPAVATSVRCKRMCLELNNPEPKAACTKVIETR
;
A
#
# COMPACT_ATOMS: atom_id res chain seq x y z
N MET A 1 -56.28 -2.76 69.94
CA MET A 1 -55.37 -3.92 70.09
C MET A 1 -54.24 -3.76 69.08
N LEU A 2 -53.17 -2.99 69.35
CA LEU A 2 -51.90 -3.38 69.97
C LEU A 2 -51.33 -4.75 69.52
N LYS A 3 -50.32 -4.76 68.62
CA LYS A 3 -48.90 -5.07 68.95
C LYS A 3 -47.96 -5.12 67.71
N ARG A 4 -46.93 -4.26 67.78
CA ARG A 4 -45.48 -4.39 67.44
C ARG A 4 -45.07 -4.81 66.02
N VAL A 5 -44.40 -3.97 65.22
CA VAL A 5 -43.03 -3.36 65.31
C VAL A 5 -41.90 -4.36 65.05
N LEU A 6 -41.19 -4.16 63.93
CA LEU A 6 -39.72 -4.03 63.88
C LEU A 6 -39.30 -3.31 62.58
N SER A 7 -38.71 -2.13 62.75
CA SER A 7 -37.95 -1.35 61.76
C SER A 7 -36.49 -1.81 61.71
N TYR A 8 -35.78 -1.58 60.60
CA TYR A 8 -34.41 -0.98 60.49
C TYR A 8 -34.03 -0.96 58.99
N ILE A 9 -34.15 0.16 58.28
CA ILE A 9 -33.16 1.23 57.94
C ILE A 9 -32.08 0.83 56.93
N GLY A 10 -32.01 1.63 55.84
CA GLY A 10 -30.83 1.92 54.98
C GLY A 10 -30.44 0.81 53.99
N LEU A 11 -30.03 1.06 52.75
CA LEU A 11 -29.55 2.26 52.09
C LEU A 11 -29.80 2.12 50.58
N ALA A 12 -30.11 3.23 49.92
CA ALA A 12 -30.10 3.35 48.47
C ALA A 12 -28.66 3.27 47.93
N ALA A 13 -28.47 2.66 46.75
CA ALA A 13 -27.66 3.20 45.65
C ALA A 13 -27.38 2.19 44.52
N LEU A 14 -27.78 2.62 43.31
CA LEU A 14 -27.05 2.51 42.04
C LEU A 14 -26.96 1.17 41.27
N LEU A 15 -27.62 1.25 40.11
CA LEU A 15 -27.39 0.58 38.83
C LEU A 15 -25.91 0.34 38.51
N ALA A 16 -25.59 -0.86 38.02
CA ALA A 16 -24.67 -1.05 36.90
C ALA A 16 -24.92 -2.41 36.24
N THR A 17 -25.40 -2.33 35.00
CA THR A 17 -25.42 -3.39 34.00
C THR A 17 -24.07 -4.09 33.93
N SER A 18 -24.05 -5.43 33.95
CA SER A 18 -22.85 -6.21 33.64
C SER A 18 -22.52 -6.04 32.16
N VAL A 19 -21.74 -5.02 31.85
CA VAL A 19 -21.07 -4.90 30.56
C VAL A 19 -20.05 -6.03 30.50
N CYS A 20 -20.18 -6.83 29.46
CA CYS A 20 -19.21 -7.83 29.05
C CYS A 20 -17.84 -7.15 28.94
N SER A 21 -16.97 -7.36 29.93
CA SER A 21 -15.56 -7.03 29.80
C SER A 21 -14.96 -8.06 28.84
N GLN A 22 -14.96 -7.75 27.54
CA GLN A 22 -13.89 -8.26 26.70
C GLN A 22 -12.61 -7.71 27.33
N ALA A 23 -11.90 -8.56 28.06
CA ALA A 23 -10.56 -8.23 28.52
C ALA A 23 -9.71 -8.12 27.25
N TRP A 24 -9.45 -6.89 26.83
CA TRP A 24 -8.47 -6.64 25.78
C TRP A 24 -7.15 -7.08 26.39
N ALA A 25 -6.60 -8.21 25.91
CA ALA A 25 -5.27 -8.63 26.31
C ALA A 25 -4.34 -7.45 26.06
N ALA A 26 -3.59 -7.03 27.08
CA ALA A 26 -2.64 -5.95 26.92
C ALA A 26 -1.70 -6.32 25.77
N PRO A 27 -1.45 -5.39 24.83
CA PRO A 27 -0.68 -5.73 23.64
C PRO A 27 0.71 -6.22 24.01
N SER A 28 1.16 -7.25 23.31
CA SER A 28 2.50 -7.80 23.51
C SER A 28 3.54 -6.87 22.88
N VAL A 29 4.55 -6.50 23.66
CA VAL A 29 5.69 -5.70 23.20
C VAL A 29 6.83 -6.65 22.84
N VAL A 30 7.25 -6.63 21.58
CA VAL A 30 8.34 -7.47 21.07
C VAL A 30 9.60 -6.63 20.92
N ASP A 31 10.67 -6.97 21.65
CA ASP A 31 11.99 -6.33 21.49
C ASP A 31 12.73 -6.94 20.29
N VAL A 32 12.68 -6.21 19.18
CA VAL A 32 13.26 -6.64 17.91
C VAL A 32 14.79 -6.56 17.85
N SER A 33 15.43 -5.89 18.82
CA SER A 33 16.89 -5.82 18.91
C SER A 33 17.51 -7.17 19.30
N THR A 34 16.74 -8.00 20.00
CA THR A 34 17.17 -9.32 20.49
C THR A 34 16.90 -10.45 19.50
N LEU A 35 16.09 -10.19 18.45
CA LEU A 35 15.72 -11.20 17.46
C LEU A 35 16.89 -11.45 16.49
N GLN A 36 17.54 -12.60 16.65
CA GLN A 36 18.51 -13.13 15.68
C GLN A 36 17.76 -14.03 14.70
N CYS A 37 17.76 -13.65 13.41
CA CYS A 37 17.19 -14.48 12.36
C CYS A 37 18.32 -15.11 11.55
N GLU A 38 18.46 -16.44 11.64
CA GLU A 38 19.32 -17.19 10.73
C GLU A 38 18.60 -17.38 9.39
N VAL A 39 19.15 -16.81 8.32
CA VAL A 39 18.72 -17.09 6.95
C VAL A 39 19.51 -18.31 6.46
N LYS A 40 18.92 -19.50 6.54
CA LYS A 40 19.44 -20.68 5.83
C LYS A 40 18.82 -20.74 4.44
N ASP A 41 19.68 -20.64 3.43
CA ASP A 41 19.46 -20.90 2.01
C ASP A 41 18.25 -20.20 1.36
N GLY A 42 18.53 -19.04 0.75
CA GLY A 42 17.61 -18.37 -0.18
C GLY A 42 16.57 -17.50 0.51
N ALA A 43 16.73 -16.19 0.41
CA ALA A 43 15.75 -15.24 0.92
C ALA A 43 14.42 -15.34 0.11
N PRO A 44 13.25 -15.56 0.74
CA PRO A 44 11.98 -15.29 0.08
C PRO A 44 11.87 -13.79 -0.17
N ARG A 45 11.50 -13.36 -1.38
CA ARG A 45 11.34 -11.93 -1.71
C ARG A 45 10.03 -11.41 -1.11
N CYS A 46 10.05 -10.91 0.12
CA CYS A 46 9.00 -10.01 0.60
C CYS A 46 9.28 -8.64 0.02
N ASP A 47 8.69 -8.36 -1.13
CA ASP A 47 8.55 -7.03 -1.65
C ASP A 47 7.33 -7.05 -2.56
N ASP A 48 6.40 -6.13 -2.34
CA ASP A 48 5.57 -5.55 -3.41
C ASP A 48 6.45 -4.79 -4.43
N LYS A 49 7.71 -5.22 -4.64
CA LYS A 49 8.47 -4.81 -5.80
C LYS A 49 7.76 -5.48 -6.95
N ILE A 50 7.16 -4.62 -7.76
CA ILE A 50 7.09 -4.77 -9.21
C ILE A 50 8.00 -5.93 -9.65
N GLN A 51 7.39 -7.09 -9.89
CA GLN A 51 8.14 -8.26 -10.32
C GLN A 51 8.48 -8.04 -11.79
N PHE A 52 9.72 -7.64 -12.03
CA PHE A 52 10.22 -7.48 -13.38
C PHE A 52 10.32 -8.84 -14.07
N ASP A 53 9.88 -8.90 -15.31
CA ASP A 53 10.07 -10.08 -16.15
C ASP A 53 11.56 -10.23 -16.49
N MET A 54 12.21 -11.17 -15.82
CA MET A 54 13.64 -11.47 -15.94
C MET A 54 14.05 -12.04 -17.31
N ARG A 55 13.08 -12.37 -18.18
CA ARG A 55 13.35 -12.85 -19.55
C ARG A 55 13.77 -11.73 -20.49
N TYR A 56 13.56 -10.48 -20.06
CA TYR A 56 13.94 -9.27 -20.78
C TYR A 56 15.01 -8.51 -20.01
N GLU A 57 15.99 -7.99 -20.74
CA GLU A 57 17.02 -7.12 -20.17
C GLU A 57 17.17 -5.86 -21.01
N GLN A 58 17.74 -4.82 -20.41
CA GLN A 58 18.03 -3.58 -21.13
C GLN A 58 19.37 -3.67 -21.86
N GLU A 59 19.36 -3.32 -23.15
CA GLU A 59 20.56 -3.03 -23.94
C GLU A 59 20.76 -1.51 -24.00
N LEU A 60 21.96 -1.05 -23.64
CA LEU A 60 22.33 0.37 -23.64
C LEU A 60 23.38 0.66 -24.71
N ARG A 61 23.15 1.69 -25.52
CA ARG A 61 24.09 2.17 -26.54
C ARG A 61 23.96 3.66 -26.74
N GLU A 62 25.08 4.37 -26.64
CA GLU A 62 25.17 5.81 -26.94
C GLU A 62 24.12 6.66 -26.18
N GLY A 63 23.84 6.30 -24.92
CA GLY A 63 22.86 7.00 -24.07
C GLY A 63 21.39 6.66 -24.38
N ARG A 64 21.14 5.71 -25.28
CA ARG A 64 19.82 5.18 -25.61
C ARG A 64 19.70 3.75 -25.10
N CYS A 65 18.45 3.28 -24.97
CA CYS A 65 18.14 1.97 -24.46
C CYS A 65 17.14 1.24 -25.37
N ARG A 66 17.14 -0.08 -25.31
CA ARG A 66 16.03 -0.93 -25.77
C ARG A 66 15.96 -2.16 -24.88
N TYR A 67 14.88 -2.93 -24.98
CA TYR A 67 14.82 -4.23 -24.34
C TYR A 67 15.27 -5.30 -25.34
N ARG A 68 15.98 -6.32 -24.86
CA ARG A 68 16.31 -7.53 -25.61
C ARG A 68 15.81 -8.75 -24.85
N SER A 69 15.35 -9.76 -25.57
CA SER A 69 14.96 -11.02 -24.96
C SER A 69 16.17 -11.92 -24.78
N LEU A 70 16.30 -12.52 -23.59
CA LEU A 70 17.29 -13.57 -23.29
C LEU A 70 16.93 -14.92 -23.92
N GLU A 71 15.64 -15.17 -24.14
CA GLU A 71 15.11 -16.44 -24.64
C GLU A 71 14.61 -16.37 -26.10
N GLY A 72 14.93 -15.30 -26.84
CA GLY A 72 14.44 -15.08 -28.21
C GLY A 72 12.94 -14.76 -28.32
N LEU A 73 12.29 -14.34 -27.24
CA LEU A 73 10.93 -13.82 -27.22
C LEU A 73 10.84 -12.49 -28.00
N PRO A 74 9.66 -12.15 -28.55
CA PRO A 74 9.43 -10.83 -29.13
C PRO A 74 9.70 -9.72 -28.10
N VAL A 75 10.19 -8.56 -28.55
CA VAL A 75 10.33 -7.31 -27.75
C VAL A 75 10.46 -6.03 -28.59
N GLY A 76 10.43 -6.16 -29.92
CA GLY A 76 10.74 -5.07 -30.86
C GLY A 76 12.21 -4.63 -30.82
N ASP A 77 12.63 -3.90 -31.86
CA ASP A 77 14.03 -3.45 -32.00
C ASP A 77 14.21 -1.93 -31.80
N ARG A 78 13.16 -1.24 -31.34
CA ARG A 78 13.14 0.23 -31.23
C ARG A 78 14.03 0.71 -30.09
N TRP A 79 14.81 1.75 -30.38
CA TRP A 79 15.60 2.48 -29.38
C TRP A 79 14.81 3.64 -28.78
N PHE A 80 14.91 3.77 -27.46
CA PHE A 80 14.30 4.79 -26.62
C PHE A 80 15.38 5.63 -25.94
N ASP A 81 15.03 6.84 -25.51
CA ASP A 81 15.97 7.72 -24.82
C ASP A 81 16.01 7.42 -23.31
N ARG A 82 14.98 6.73 -22.80
CA ARG A 82 14.95 6.17 -21.45
C ARG A 82 14.04 4.95 -21.38
N CYS A 83 14.48 3.94 -20.63
CA CYS A 83 13.77 2.71 -20.34
C CYS A 83 13.74 2.58 -18.83
N VAL A 84 12.59 2.26 -18.25
CA VAL A 84 12.45 2.14 -16.80
C VAL A 84 12.51 0.66 -16.45
N ASP A 85 13.47 0.30 -15.59
CA ASP A 85 13.71 -1.04 -15.02
C ASP A 85 13.46 -2.24 -15.97
N GLY A 86 12.24 -2.74 -16.04
CA GLY A 86 11.87 -3.91 -16.83
C GLY A 86 10.38 -3.96 -17.14
N PHE A 87 9.95 -5.09 -17.69
CA PHE A 87 8.54 -5.37 -17.89
C PHE A 87 7.85 -5.64 -16.56
N ILE A 88 6.80 -4.89 -16.27
CA ILE A 88 5.88 -5.09 -15.15
C ILE A 88 4.69 -5.86 -15.70
N GLY A 89 4.65 -7.17 -15.45
CA GLY A 89 3.73 -8.06 -16.16
C GLY A 89 3.99 -7.99 -17.67
N ALA A 90 2.98 -7.61 -18.45
CA ALA A 90 3.05 -7.58 -19.91
C ALA A 90 3.63 -6.29 -20.51
N TYR A 91 3.95 -5.29 -19.68
CA TYR A 91 4.20 -3.92 -20.14
C TYR A 91 5.50 -3.32 -19.59
N ALA A 92 6.23 -2.57 -20.40
CA ALA A 92 7.41 -1.82 -19.98
C ALA A 92 7.25 -0.33 -20.25
N GLN A 93 7.65 0.51 -19.30
CA GLN A 93 7.65 1.96 -19.49
C GLN A 93 8.89 2.41 -20.27
N VAL A 94 8.66 3.20 -21.30
CA VAL A 94 9.71 3.77 -22.16
C VAL A 94 9.42 5.24 -22.42
N CYS A 95 10.47 6.01 -22.72
CA CYS A 95 10.35 7.43 -23.03
C CYS A 95 11.21 7.84 -24.23
N LEU A 96 10.74 8.84 -24.96
CA LEU A 96 11.43 9.48 -26.08
C LEU A 96 11.43 11.00 -25.94
N VAL A 97 12.52 11.63 -26.34
CA VAL A 97 12.62 13.08 -26.50
C VAL A 97 12.03 13.46 -27.86
N GLY A 98 10.94 14.22 -27.84
CA GLY A 98 10.31 14.74 -29.05
C GLY A 98 11.09 15.90 -29.69
N GLN A 99 10.61 16.39 -30.84
CA GLN A 99 11.27 17.46 -31.61
C GLN A 99 11.46 18.78 -30.84
N MET A 100 10.67 19.01 -29.78
CA MET A 100 10.77 20.20 -28.93
C MET A 100 11.65 19.98 -27.68
N GLY A 101 12.41 18.88 -27.62
CA GLY A 101 13.25 18.54 -26.47
C GLY A 101 12.48 18.04 -25.23
N ARG A 102 11.15 17.94 -25.31
CA ARG A 102 10.31 17.40 -24.24
C ARG A 102 10.36 15.88 -24.24
N LEU A 103 10.58 15.30 -23.06
CA LEU A 103 10.56 13.87 -22.83
C LEU A 103 9.11 13.40 -22.64
N GLY A 104 8.65 12.51 -23.51
CA GLY A 104 7.34 11.87 -23.44
C GLY A 104 7.49 10.38 -23.14
N CYS A 105 6.81 9.91 -22.10
CA CYS A 105 6.77 8.54 -21.64
C CYS A 105 5.45 7.89 -22.00
N GLY A 106 5.49 6.57 -22.13
CA GLY A 106 4.36 5.69 -22.33
C GLY A 106 4.82 4.25 -22.10
N ALA A 107 4.12 3.29 -22.69
CA ALA A 107 4.33 1.87 -22.44
C ALA A 107 4.36 1.06 -23.72
N ILE A 108 5.15 0.01 -23.72
CA ILE A 108 5.20 -1.00 -24.78
C ILE A 108 4.75 -2.36 -24.24
N ASN A 109 4.18 -3.19 -25.10
CA ASN A 109 3.93 -4.61 -24.81
C ASN A 109 5.16 -5.47 -25.17
N HIS A 110 5.10 -6.78 -24.90
CA HIS A 110 6.16 -7.71 -25.27
C HIS A 110 6.42 -7.81 -26.77
N SER A 111 5.59 -7.33 -27.68
CA SER A 111 5.96 -7.29 -29.11
C SER A 111 6.78 -6.04 -29.48
N GLY A 112 6.92 -5.09 -28.55
CA GLY A 112 7.52 -3.77 -28.76
C GLY A 112 6.55 -2.75 -29.35
N GLU A 113 5.26 -3.08 -29.46
CA GLU A 113 4.22 -2.14 -29.84
C GLU A 113 3.96 -1.13 -28.73
N ILE A 114 3.78 0.14 -29.10
CA ILE A 114 3.42 1.20 -28.17
C ILE A 114 1.93 1.06 -27.83
N VAL A 115 1.62 0.71 -26.57
CA VAL A 115 0.26 0.55 -26.04
C VAL A 115 -0.20 1.73 -25.19
N ILE A 116 0.74 2.51 -24.63
CA ILE A 116 0.44 3.84 -24.08
C ILE A 116 1.26 4.84 -24.89
N PRO A 117 0.63 5.84 -25.53
CA PRO A 117 1.33 6.83 -26.33
C PRO A 117 2.47 7.53 -25.56
N LEU A 118 3.61 7.75 -26.22
CA LEU A 118 4.83 8.36 -25.66
C LEU A 118 4.71 9.88 -25.52
N VAL A 119 3.67 10.35 -24.85
CA VAL A 119 3.29 11.78 -24.77
C VAL A 119 3.17 12.28 -23.33
N TYR A 120 3.15 11.38 -22.35
CA TYR A 120 2.92 11.70 -20.94
C TYR A 120 4.22 12.10 -20.25
N ASP A 121 4.16 13.00 -19.29
CA ASP A 121 5.33 13.37 -18.49
C ASP A 121 5.72 12.24 -17.53
N HIS A 122 4.71 11.50 -17.06
CA HIS A 122 4.86 10.37 -16.16
C HIS A 122 3.72 9.37 -16.36
N ILE A 123 3.99 8.08 -16.15
CA ILE A 123 2.98 7.02 -16.07
C ILE A 123 3.30 6.12 -14.88
N GLU A 124 2.29 5.55 -14.22
CA GLU A 124 2.48 4.59 -13.13
C GLU A 124 1.82 3.25 -13.49
N ILE A 125 2.63 2.30 -13.95
CA ILE A 125 2.18 0.93 -14.23
C ILE A 125 2.24 0.16 -12.91
N THR A 126 1.14 -0.49 -12.53
CA THR A 126 1.06 -1.33 -11.34
C THR A 126 0.73 -2.77 -11.73
N PRO A 127 1.20 -3.79 -10.98
CA PRO A 127 0.93 -5.19 -11.34
C PRO A 127 -0.51 -5.64 -11.05
N HIS A 128 -1.30 -4.80 -10.35
CA HIS A 128 -2.63 -5.18 -9.84
C HIS A 128 -3.80 -4.59 -10.66
N SER A 129 -3.52 -3.76 -11.68
CA SER A 129 -4.57 -3.15 -12.50
C SER A 129 -4.08 -2.88 -13.92
N ALA A 130 -4.95 -3.13 -14.90
CA ALA A 130 -4.74 -2.71 -16.29
C ALA A 130 -4.98 -1.20 -16.50
N ILE A 131 -5.50 -0.50 -15.47
CA ILE A 131 -5.72 0.95 -15.52
C ILE A 131 -4.48 1.66 -14.96
N VAL A 132 -3.81 2.37 -15.85
CA VAL A 132 -2.53 3.06 -15.59
C VAL A 132 -2.81 4.54 -15.34
N ALA A 133 -2.25 5.06 -14.24
CA ALA A 133 -2.23 6.49 -13.99
C ALA A 133 -1.29 7.18 -14.99
N VAL A 134 -1.76 8.24 -15.65
CA VAL A 134 -0.99 8.99 -16.65
C VAL A 134 -0.99 10.47 -16.31
N ASN A 135 0.18 11.11 -16.34
CA ASN A 135 0.34 12.54 -16.07
C ASN A 135 0.69 13.31 -17.35
N TYR A 136 -0.02 14.40 -17.60
CA TYR A 136 0.29 15.33 -18.67
C TYR A 136 0.12 16.77 -18.20
N ASN A 137 1.15 17.59 -18.38
CA ASN A 137 1.20 18.99 -17.95
C ASN A 137 0.81 19.17 -16.47
N GLY A 138 1.27 18.27 -15.60
CA GLY A 138 1.03 18.34 -14.17
C GLY A 138 -0.38 17.93 -13.72
N LYS A 139 -1.22 17.43 -14.62
CA LYS A 139 -2.52 16.85 -14.29
C LYS A 139 -2.52 15.35 -14.53
N TRP A 140 -3.30 14.64 -13.73
CA TRP A 140 -3.43 13.20 -13.75
C TRP A 140 -4.73 12.76 -14.41
N GLY A 141 -4.65 11.63 -15.10
CA GLY A 141 -5.76 10.90 -15.71
C GLY A 141 -5.47 9.40 -15.66
N PHE A 142 -6.27 8.62 -16.37
CA PHE A 142 -6.16 7.18 -16.42
C PHE A 142 -6.25 6.65 -17.84
N PHE A 143 -5.38 5.72 -18.19
CA PHE A 143 -5.40 4.98 -19.44
C PHE A 143 -5.72 3.52 -19.15
N ASN A 144 -6.64 2.92 -19.91
CA ASN A 144 -7.00 1.51 -19.78
C ASN A 144 -6.25 0.71 -20.85
N LEU A 145 -5.35 -0.18 -20.41
CA LEU A 145 -4.54 -1.03 -21.29
C LEU A 145 -5.34 -2.13 -21.98
N ASP A 146 -6.42 -2.64 -21.37
CA ASP A 146 -7.25 -3.70 -21.95
C ASP A 146 -8.16 -3.14 -23.06
N GLU A 147 -8.64 -1.91 -22.87
CA GLU A 147 -9.48 -1.21 -23.85
C GLU A 147 -8.68 -0.37 -24.86
N ASP A 148 -7.36 -0.30 -24.70
CA ASP A 148 -6.42 0.53 -25.48
C ASP A 148 -6.93 1.98 -25.68
N ARG A 149 -7.38 2.60 -24.58
CA ARG A 149 -7.92 3.97 -24.62
C ARG A 149 -7.71 4.75 -23.34
N LEU A 150 -7.73 6.07 -23.47
CA LEU A 150 -7.80 6.97 -22.34
C LEU A 150 -9.17 6.83 -21.65
N LEU A 151 -9.18 6.36 -20.41
CA LEU A 151 -10.38 6.23 -19.59
C LEU A 151 -10.83 7.59 -19.06
N LEU A 152 -9.89 8.35 -18.49
CA LEU A 152 -10.10 9.71 -18.00
C LEU A 152 -8.93 10.57 -18.44
N ALA A 153 -9.23 11.67 -19.14
CA ALA A 153 -8.20 12.60 -19.56
C ALA A 153 -7.50 13.26 -18.36
N PRO A 154 -6.21 13.62 -18.48
CA PRO A 154 -5.49 14.39 -17.47
C PRO A 154 -6.23 15.67 -17.05
N GLN A 155 -6.82 15.65 -15.86
CA GLN A 155 -7.59 16.77 -15.31
C GLN A 155 -7.52 16.87 -13.77
N PHE A 156 -7.07 15.79 -13.11
CA PHE A 156 -7.00 15.74 -11.66
C PHE A 156 -5.68 16.31 -11.15
N SER A 157 -5.71 17.02 -10.02
CA SER A 157 -4.50 17.49 -9.34
C SER A 157 -3.81 16.35 -8.58
N ARG A 158 -4.59 15.41 -8.05
CA ARG A 158 -4.11 14.26 -7.28
C ARG A 158 -4.96 13.04 -7.59
N ILE A 159 -4.32 11.88 -7.66
CA ILE A 159 -4.99 10.58 -7.77
C ILE A 159 -4.27 9.55 -6.90
N THR A 160 -4.93 8.42 -6.65
CA THR A 160 -4.27 7.17 -6.26
C THR A 160 -4.32 6.18 -7.43
N SER A 161 -3.41 5.21 -7.45
CA SER A 161 -3.49 4.08 -8.40
C SER A 161 -4.74 3.25 -8.14
N PHE A 162 -5.29 2.64 -9.19
CA PHE A 162 -6.40 1.70 -9.08
C PHE A 162 -5.99 0.45 -8.28
N SER A 163 -6.84 0.07 -7.33
CA SER A 163 -6.71 -1.16 -6.55
C SER A 163 -8.09 -1.56 -6.05
N GLU A 164 -8.39 -2.86 -6.02
CA GLU A 164 -9.73 -3.37 -5.65
C GLU A 164 -10.87 -2.74 -6.46
N GLY A 165 -10.59 -2.37 -7.72
CA GLY A 165 -11.54 -1.71 -8.62
C GLY A 165 -11.85 -0.25 -8.29
N LEU A 166 -11.10 0.39 -7.38
CA LEU A 166 -11.31 1.75 -6.91
C LEU A 166 -10.05 2.61 -6.99
N ALA A 167 -10.24 3.91 -7.20
CA ALA A 167 -9.21 4.93 -7.07
C ALA A 167 -9.79 6.21 -6.44
N TYR A 168 -8.96 6.98 -5.75
CA TYR A 168 -9.29 8.32 -5.30
C TYR A 168 -8.79 9.34 -6.32
N VAL A 169 -9.59 10.39 -6.58
CA VAL A 169 -9.23 11.51 -7.44
C VAL A 169 -9.63 12.84 -6.81
N GLU A 170 -8.83 13.87 -7.04
CA GLU A 170 -9.09 15.24 -6.62
C GLU A 170 -8.90 16.19 -7.79
N THR A 171 -9.86 17.09 -7.99
CA THR A 171 -9.74 18.20 -8.94
C THR A 171 -9.06 19.38 -8.26
N GLU A 172 -8.35 20.19 -9.04
CA GLU A 172 -7.89 21.48 -8.52
C GLU A 172 -9.10 22.42 -8.36
N SER A 173 -9.33 22.89 -7.14
CA SER A 173 -10.39 23.85 -6.83
C SER A 173 -9.92 24.84 -5.76
N GLU A 174 -10.25 26.11 -5.97
CA GLU A 174 -10.13 27.16 -4.96
C GLU A 174 -11.18 27.01 -3.86
N ASP A 175 -12.32 26.36 -4.17
CA ASP A 175 -13.34 26.05 -3.19
C ASP A 175 -12.86 24.92 -2.28
N ILE A 176 -12.67 25.25 -1.01
CA ILE A 176 -12.27 24.28 0.04
C ILE A 176 -13.36 23.28 0.38
N THR A 177 -14.59 23.50 -0.08
CA THR A 177 -15.73 22.60 0.14
C THR A 177 -15.89 21.55 -0.96
N GLU A 178 -15.25 21.74 -2.11
CA GLU A 178 -15.25 20.76 -3.21
C GLU A 178 -14.55 19.46 -2.75
N PRO A 179 -15.27 18.33 -2.71
CA PRO A 179 -14.72 17.09 -2.22
C PRO A 179 -13.83 16.41 -3.27
N GLY A 180 -12.96 15.52 -2.81
CA GLY A 180 -12.41 14.47 -3.65
C GLY A 180 -13.45 13.39 -3.94
N TRP A 181 -13.14 12.49 -4.87
CA TRP A 181 -14.06 11.43 -5.29
C TRP A 181 -13.36 10.08 -5.32
N ILE A 182 -14.05 9.05 -4.84
CA ILE A 182 -13.72 7.66 -5.13
C ILE A 182 -14.40 7.32 -6.45
N ILE A 183 -13.65 6.79 -7.41
CA ILE A 183 -14.13 6.36 -8.72
C ILE A 183 -13.93 4.85 -8.90
N ASN A 184 -14.75 4.24 -9.75
CA ASN A 184 -14.59 2.85 -10.18
C ASN A 184 -13.83 2.75 -11.52
N GLU A 185 -13.61 1.53 -11.99
CA GLU A 185 -12.91 1.21 -13.25
C GLU A 185 -13.60 1.74 -14.52
N GLN A 186 -14.86 2.17 -14.42
CA GLN A 186 -15.56 2.86 -15.51
C GLN A 186 -15.39 4.39 -15.44
N GLY A 187 -14.62 4.90 -14.47
CA GLY A 187 -14.44 6.33 -14.22
C GLY A 187 -15.65 7.01 -13.57
N LEU A 188 -16.64 6.23 -13.09
CA LEU A 188 -17.83 6.76 -12.44
C LEU A 188 -17.54 7.09 -10.98
N ARG A 189 -18.03 8.24 -10.51
CA ARG A 189 -17.97 8.64 -9.11
C ARG A 189 -18.85 7.73 -8.27
N VAL A 190 -18.27 7.03 -7.31
CA VAL A 190 -18.94 6.10 -6.40
C VAL A 190 -19.25 6.77 -5.06
N ALA A 191 -18.32 7.56 -4.54
CA ALA A 191 -18.48 8.26 -3.26
C ALA A 191 -17.67 9.57 -3.22
N SER A 192 -18.14 10.54 -2.43
CA SER A 192 -17.42 11.79 -2.16
C SER A 192 -16.59 11.66 -0.88
N VAL A 193 -15.39 12.24 -0.88
CA VAL A 193 -14.51 12.32 0.29
C VAL A 193 -14.34 13.80 0.67
N PRO A 194 -14.73 14.22 1.89
CA PRO A 194 -14.56 15.60 2.33
C PRO A 194 -13.11 16.08 2.16
N ARG A 195 -12.90 17.28 1.61
CA ARG A 195 -11.56 17.80 1.23
C ARG A 195 -10.53 17.83 2.37
N LYS A 196 -11.00 17.95 3.62
CA LYS A 196 -10.13 17.87 4.81
C LYS A 196 -9.45 16.51 5.01
N ILE A 197 -9.96 15.47 4.34
CA ILE A 197 -9.41 14.10 4.37
C ILE A 197 -8.47 13.95 3.17
N GLN A 198 -7.18 13.85 3.46
CA GLN A 198 -6.14 13.64 2.47
C GLN A 198 -5.90 12.14 2.29
N VAL A 199 -6.46 11.55 1.23
CA VAL A 199 -6.21 10.14 0.87
C VAL A 199 -4.81 10.04 0.27
N ALA A 200 -4.02 9.07 0.74
CA ALA A 200 -2.58 9.01 0.43
C ALA A 200 -2.07 7.61 0.03
N GLY A 201 -2.95 6.61 -0.05
CA GLY A 201 -2.62 5.27 -0.55
C GLY A 201 -3.81 4.64 -1.27
N ARG A 202 -3.57 3.51 -1.93
CA ARG A 202 -4.61 2.76 -2.65
C ARG A 202 -5.56 2.04 -1.67
N PHE A 203 -6.70 1.61 -2.19
CA PHE A 203 -7.57 0.69 -1.45
C PHE A 203 -6.92 -0.69 -1.37
N SER A 204 -6.88 -1.26 -0.18
CA SER A 204 -6.41 -2.61 0.09
C SER A 204 -7.13 -3.15 1.33
N ASP A 205 -7.59 -4.39 1.26
CA ASP A 205 -8.47 -5.01 2.24
C ASP A 205 -9.71 -4.12 2.56
N GLY A 206 -10.23 -3.43 1.53
CA GLY A 206 -11.40 -2.55 1.61
C GLY A 206 -11.15 -1.17 2.24
N LEU A 207 -9.91 -0.85 2.62
CA LEU A 207 -9.54 0.39 3.31
C LEU A 207 -8.42 1.15 2.59
N ALA A 208 -8.41 2.48 2.69
CA ALA A 208 -7.32 3.31 2.18
C ALA A 208 -6.77 4.22 3.29
N PRO A 209 -5.43 4.33 3.45
CA PRO A 209 -4.84 5.22 4.43
C PRO A 209 -5.11 6.68 4.05
N ALA A 210 -5.60 7.44 5.02
CA ALA A 210 -5.95 8.83 4.84
C ALA A 210 -5.59 9.65 6.08
N ARG A 211 -5.38 10.94 5.88
CA ARG A 211 -4.94 11.87 6.93
C ARG A 211 -5.94 13.00 7.11
N SER A 212 -6.28 13.32 8.36
CA SER A 212 -6.91 14.59 8.73
C SER A 212 -5.91 15.37 9.57
N ASP A 213 -5.63 16.61 9.19
CA ASP A 213 -4.62 17.45 9.85
C ASP A 213 -3.25 16.75 9.91
N THR A 214 -2.80 16.34 11.09
CA THR A 214 -1.52 15.67 11.32
C THR A 214 -1.64 14.18 11.54
N LEU A 215 -2.86 13.66 11.74
CA LEU A 215 -3.09 12.28 12.15
C LEU A 215 -3.67 11.43 11.02
N TRP A 216 -3.20 10.21 10.96
CA TRP A 216 -3.58 9.17 10.01
C TRP A 216 -4.66 8.26 10.60
N GLY A 217 -5.55 7.83 9.72
CA GLY A 217 -6.54 6.78 9.93
C GLY A 217 -6.80 6.08 8.60
N TYR A 218 -7.97 5.48 8.46
CA TYR A 218 -8.35 4.74 7.26
C TYR A 218 -9.79 5.04 6.86
N ILE A 219 -10.01 5.28 5.56
CA ILE A 219 -11.35 5.44 4.99
C ILE A 219 -11.81 4.16 4.30
N ASN A 220 -13.12 3.92 4.30
CA ASN A 220 -13.76 2.86 3.53
C ASN A 220 -14.09 3.32 2.09
N ASN A 221 -14.65 2.42 1.29
CA ASN A 221 -15.10 2.69 -0.08
C ASN A 221 -16.28 3.69 -0.20
N LYS A 222 -16.87 4.12 0.91
CA LYS A 222 -17.88 5.19 0.97
C LYS A 222 -17.28 6.55 1.28
N GLY A 223 -15.96 6.64 1.45
CA GLY A 223 -15.27 7.87 1.81
C GLY A 223 -15.41 8.27 3.28
N GLU A 224 -15.86 7.34 4.12
CA GLU A 224 -16.06 7.54 5.56
C GLU A 224 -14.90 6.94 6.35
N TRP A 225 -14.56 7.52 7.50
CA TRP A 225 -13.58 6.93 8.41
C TRP A 225 -14.07 5.56 8.89
N ALA A 226 -13.36 4.50 8.50
CA ALA A 226 -13.49 3.17 9.11
C ALA A 226 -12.68 3.09 10.40
N ILE A 227 -11.48 3.69 10.38
CA ILE A 227 -10.62 3.87 11.54
C ILE A 227 -10.32 5.36 11.64
N SER A 228 -10.80 5.98 12.71
CA SER A 228 -10.62 7.42 12.95
C SER A 228 -9.13 7.80 13.03
N PRO A 229 -8.75 9.03 12.64
CA PRO A 229 -7.39 9.52 12.75
C PRO A 229 -6.84 9.41 14.17
N GLN A 230 -5.85 8.55 14.38
CA GLN A 230 -5.26 8.28 15.69
C GLN A 230 -3.80 7.82 15.61
N PHE A 231 -3.19 7.85 14.42
CA PHE A 231 -1.81 7.42 14.19
C PHE A 231 -0.96 8.58 13.66
N TYR A 232 0.34 8.59 13.96
CA TYR A 232 1.29 9.50 13.32
C TYR A 232 1.65 9.07 11.89
N TYR A 233 1.44 7.79 11.57
CA TYR A 233 1.63 7.21 10.25
C TYR A 233 0.75 5.98 10.09
N ALA A 234 0.26 5.74 8.87
CA ALA A 234 -0.50 4.55 8.50
C ALA A 234 -0.01 4.05 7.13
N GLY A 235 0.43 2.79 7.09
CA GLY A 235 0.71 2.07 5.84
C GLY A 235 -0.57 1.52 5.21
N GLU A 236 -0.48 1.09 3.97
CA GLU A 236 -1.55 0.34 3.31
C GLU A 236 -1.78 -1.01 4.00
N PHE A 237 -3.02 -1.49 3.96
CA PHE A 237 -3.33 -2.84 4.40
C PHE A 237 -2.77 -3.86 3.40
N SER A 238 -2.39 -5.03 3.89
CA SER A 238 -2.09 -6.20 3.09
C SER A 238 -2.48 -7.44 3.89
N SER A 239 -3.28 -8.31 3.27
CA SER A 239 -3.73 -9.56 3.88
C SER A 239 -4.45 -9.35 5.23
N GLY A 240 -5.19 -8.25 5.36
CA GLY A 240 -5.98 -7.90 6.55
C GLY A 240 -5.22 -7.16 7.65
N TYR A 241 -3.94 -6.81 7.44
CA TYR A 241 -3.10 -6.13 8.43
C TYR A 241 -2.39 -4.91 7.86
N ALA A 242 -2.12 -3.90 8.70
CA ALA A 242 -1.35 -2.71 8.33
C ALA A 242 -0.35 -2.32 9.43
N THR A 243 0.72 -1.63 9.04
CA THR A 243 1.66 -1.01 9.99
C THR A 243 1.26 0.43 10.29
N VAL A 244 1.27 0.80 11.57
CA VAL A 244 0.94 2.15 12.04
C VAL A 244 1.97 2.62 13.06
N LEU A 245 2.07 3.94 13.22
CA LEU A 245 2.85 4.58 14.28
C LEU A 245 1.89 5.20 15.31
N ALA A 246 1.84 4.65 16.51
CA ALA A 246 0.86 5.04 17.53
C ALA A 246 1.21 6.37 18.23
N ILE A 247 0.20 7.09 18.72
CA ILE A 247 0.38 8.38 19.43
C ILE A 247 0.76 8.18 20.90
N ASP A 248 0.15 7.20 21.55
CA ASP A 248 0.28 6.93 22.99
C ASP A 248 1.66 6.40 23.38
N LYS A 249 2.43 5.91 22.40
CA LYS A 249 3.80 5.42 22.56
C LYS A 249 4.71 6.00 21.48
N PRO A 250 5.23 7.23 21.65
CA PRO A 250 6.09 7.86 20.65
C PRO A 250 7.31 6.97 20.40
N GLN A 251 7.54 6.62 19.12
CA GLN A 251 8.56 5.68 18.60
C GLN A 251 8.18 4.19 18.58
N GLN A 252 6.94 3.79 18.89
CA GLN A 252 6.50 2.40 18.75
C GLN A 252 5.60 2.20 17.54
N TRP A 253 6.06 1.32 16.64
CA TRP A 253 5.26 0.83 15.54
C TRP A 253 4.33 -0.28 16.03
N ALA A 254 3.16 -0.38 15.42
CA ALA A 254 2.20 -1.43 15.69
C ALA A 254 1.70 -2.05 14.39
N ILE A 255 1.27 -3.31 14.49
CA ILE A 255 0.45 -3.96 13.48
C ILE A 255 -0.99 -3.90 13.96
N ILE A 256 -1.89 -3.44 13.09
CA ILE A 256 -3.32 -3.43 13.34
C ILE A 256 -4.03 -4.34 12.35
N ASP A 257 -5.19 -4.86 12.76
CA ASP A 257 -6.13 -5.48 11.83
C ASP A 257 -7.07 -4.42 11.20
N VAL A 258 -7.95 -4.86 10.29
CA VAL A 258 -8.93 -3.99 9.60
C VAL A 258 -9.95 -3.31 10.54
N SER A 259 -10.08 -3.75 11.79
CA SER A 259 -10.90 -3.06 12.79
C SER A 259 -10.15 -1.91 13.48
N GLY A 260 -8.83 -1.83 13.29
CA GLY A 260 -7.94 -0.91 14.00
C GLY A 260 -7.47 -1.43 15.36
N ALA A 261 -7.82 -2.67 15.72
CA ALA A 261 -7.32 -3.29 16.93
C ALA A 261 -5.83 -3.63 16.76
N GLY A 262 -5.02 -3.23 17.75
CA GLY A 262 -3.58 -3.52 17.75
C GLY A 262 -3.31 -5.01 18.00
N ALA A 263 -2.63 -5.65 17.07
CA ALA A 263 -2.18 -7.03 17.17
C ALA A 263 -0.85 -7.15 17.92
N LEU A 264 0.15 -6.32 17.58
CA LEU A 264 1.53 -6.41 18.11
C LEU A 264 2.22 -5.04 18.09
N PHE A 265 3.07 -4.76 19.08
CA PHE A 265 3.82 -3.50 19.22
C PHE A 265 5.32 -3.76 19.27
N PHE A 266 6.12 -2.91 18.64
CA PHE A 266 7.57 -3.06 18.57
C PHE A 266 8.30 -1.71 18.47
N GLU A 267 9.52 -1.67 18.99
CA GLU A 267 10.42 -0.50 18.94
C GLU A 267 11.28 -0.55 17.67
N GLY A 268 11.45 0.57 16.95
CA GLY A 268 12.30 0.60 15.74
C GLY A 268 11.93 1.63 14.66
N GLY A 269 12.61 1.51 13.50
CA GLY A 269 12.38 2.31 12.28
C GLY A 269 11.12 1.90 11.50
N GLN A 270 10.90 2.33 10.26
CA GLN A 270 9.68 1.92 9.51
C GLN A 270 9.62 0.40 9.25
N HIS A 271 8.41 -0.16 9.28
CA HIS A 271 8.14 -1.59 9.05
C HIS A 271 7.13 -1.78 7.91
N ARG A 272 7.23 -2.91 7.20
CA ARG A 272 6.26 -3.35 6.19
C ARG A 272 5.69 -4.73 6.55
N VAL A 273 4.38 -4.87 6.46
CA VAL A 273 3.69 -6.17 6.54
C VAL A 273 3.70 -6.79 5.15
N GLY A 274 4.17 -8.03 5.06
CA GLY A 274 4.11 -8.87 3.88
C GLY A 274 2.96 -9.88 3.96
N GLU A 275 3.06 -10.94 3.16
CA GLU A 275 2.04 -12.00 3.08
C GLU A 275 1.76 -12.67 4.43
N VAL A 276 0.48 -12.99 4.68
CA VAL A 276 0.04 -13.82 5.80
C VAL A 276 0.03 -15.29 5.37
N VAL A 277 0.80 -16.14 6.06
CA VAL A 277 0.81 -17.59 5.83
C VAL A 277 0.19 -18.30 7.03
N GLY A 278 -1.06 -18.74 6.88
CA GLY A 278 -1.82 -19.35 7.98
C GLY A 278 -2.16 -18.33 9.07
N ALA A 279 -1.60 -18.51 10.28
CA ALA A 279 -1.77 -17.58 11.41
C ALA A 279 -0.55 -16.66 11.63
N ALA A 280 0.42 -16.68 10.70
CA ALA A 280 1.68 -15.94 10.82
C ALA A 280 1.75 -14.80 9.80
N VAL A 281 2.21 -13.62 10.24
CA VAL A 281 2.46 -12.44 9.40
C VAL A 281 3.96 -12.26 9.22
N ALA A 282 4.41 -12.14 7.96
CA ALA A 282 5.78 -11.72 7.67
C ALA A 282 5.90 -10.20 7.88
N VAL A 283 6.85 -9.78 8.71
CA VAL A 283 7.13 -8.35 8.99
C VAL A 283 8.58 -8.06 8.65
N THR A 284 8.78 -7.05 7.80
CA THR A 284 10.10 -6.57 7.38
C THR A 284 10.44 -5.27 8.11
N PHE A 285 11.66 -5.17 8.65
CA PHE A 285 12.08 -4.07 9.53
C PHE A 285 13.58 -3.74 9.43
N GLY A 286 13.96 -2.56 9.91
CA GLY A 286 15.37 -2.15 9.99
C GLY A 286 16.04 -2.08 8.62
N CYS A 287 15.32 -1.58 7.62
CA CYS A 287 15.78 -1.48 6.24
C CYS A 287 16.82 -0.36 6.10
N GLU A 288 18.11 -0.72 6.03
CA GLU A 288 19.21 0.23 5.79
C GLU A 288 19.61 0.25 4.31
N SER A 289 19.77 1.46 3.74
CA SER A 289 20.31 1.64 2.39
C SER A 289 21.85 1.63 2.45
N GLU A 290 22.51 0.67 1.80
CA GLU A 290 23.98 0.70 1.67
C GLU A 290 24.41 1.84 0.73
N PRO A 291 25.43 2.66 1.07
CA PRO A 291 25.79 3.85 0.29
C PRO A 291 26.50 3.62 -1.05
N ALA A 292 26.58 2.40 -1.61
CA ALA A 292 27.50 2.13 -2.72
C ALA A 292 26.91 1.48 -3.98
N VAL A 293 25.73 0.84 -3.93
CA VAL A 293 25.04 0.32 -5.13
C VAL A 293 23.55 0.31 -4.81
N ALA A 294 22.79 1.23 -5.39
CA ALA A 294 21.36 1.41 -5.11
C ALA A 294 20.49 0.27 -5.68
N THR A 295 20.55 -0.92 -5.07
CA THR A 295 19.56 -2.00 -5.29
C THR A 295 19.36 -2.91 -4.08
N SER A 296 20.31 -2.98 -3.12
CA SER A 296 20.16 -3.84 -1.94
C SER A 296 19.88 -3.01 -0.68
N VAL A 297 18.62 -3.05 -0.24
CA VAL A 297 18.23 -2.64 1.11
C VAL A 297 18.35 -3.88 2.00
N ARG A 298 19.20 -3.82 3.03
CA ARG A 298 19.25 -4.90 4.01
C ARG A 298 18.15 -4.67 5.03
N CYS A 299 17.16 -5.55 5.03
CA CYS A 299 16.11 -5.57 6.04
C CYS A 299 16.21 -6.85 6.85
N LYS A 300 15.88 -6.76 8.14
CA LYS A 300 15.58 -7.92 8.98
C LYS A 300 14.13 -8.34 8.74
N ARG A 301 13.84 -9.63 8.87
CA ARG A 301 12.49 -10.19 8.70
C ARG A 301 12.15 -11.10 9.87
N MET A 302 10.91 -11.03 10.31
CA MET A 302 10.35 -11.93 11.31
C MET A 302 8.99 -12.44 10.84
N CYS A 303 8.62 -13.63 11.30
CA CYS A 303 7.26 -14.13 11.17
C CYS A 303 6.62 -14.09 12.56
N LEU A 304 5.45 -13.47 12.67
CA LEU A 304 4.74 -13.27 13.92
C LEU A 304 3.44 -14.06 13.89
N GLU A 305 3.23 -14.97 14.85
CA GLU A 305 1.92 -15.60 15.05
C GLU A 305 0.98 -14.59 15.72
N LEU A 306 -0.09 -14.21 15.02
CA LEU A 306 -1.03 -13.16 15.46
C LEU A 306 -1.75 -13.50 16.78
N ASN A 307 -1.82 -14.79 17.13
CA ASN A 307 -2.49 -15.30 18.33
C ASN A 307 -1.52 -15.84 19.40
N ASN A 308 -0.21 -15.76 19.17
CA ASN A 308 0.80 -16.28 20.09
C ASN A 308 2.07 -15.39 20.04
N PRO A 309 2.25 -14.50 21.02
CA PRO A 309 3.29 -13.47 20.98
C PRO A 309 4.72 -13.97 21.26
N GLU A 310 4.91 -15.27 21.57
CA GLU A 310 6.25 -15.83 21.68
C GLU A 310 6.87 -16.04 20.28
N PRO A 311 8.07 -15.50 20.00
CA PRO A 311 8.78 -15.77 18.76
C PRO A 311 9.21 -17.24 18.72
N LYS A 312 8.33 -18.10 18.18
CA LYS A 312 8.69 -19.49 17.89
C LYS A 312 9.48 -19.55 16.60
N ALA A 313 10.58 -20.31 16.64
CA ALA A 313 11.34 -20.67 15.46
C ALA A 313 10.50 -21.61 14.57
N ALA A 314 9.57 -21.08 13.78
CA ALA A 314 8.87 -21.85 12.75
C ALA A 314 8.20 -20.98 11.69
N CYS A 315 8.97 -20.56 10.68
CA CYS A 315 8.46 -20.56 9.31
C CYS A 315 9.32 -21.47 8.43
N THR A 316 9.54 -22.70 8.89
CA THR A 316 9.92 -23.81 8.01
C THR A 316 8.65 -24.36 7.39
N LYS A 317 8.03 -23.60 6.49
CA LYS A 317 7.18 -24.19 5.46
C LYS A 317 7.42 -23.47 4.15
N VAL A 318 8.39 -24.03 3.44
CA VAL A 318 8.60 -23.99 2.00
C VAL A 318 7.24 -23.90 1.29
N ILE A 319 6.99 -22.80 0.59
CA ILE A 319 6.06 -22.81 -0.54
C ILE A 319 6.93 -23.19 -1.73
N GLU A 320 6.96 -24.49 -2.01
CA GLU A 320 7.50 -25.04 -3.25
C GLU A 320 6.56 -24.61 -4.38
N THR A 321 7.09 -23.92 -5.38
CA THR A 321 6.51 -23.95 -6.72
C THR A 321 7.63 -24.20 -7.71
N ARG A 322 7.48 -25.29 -8.48
CA ARG A 322 8.26 -25.59 -9.67
C ARG A 322 8.14 -24.49 -10.72
#